data_AF-A0A110BFF0-F1
#
_entry.id   AF-A0A110BFF0-F1
#
_cell.length_a   1.000
_cell.length_b   1.000
_cell.length_c   1.000
_cell.angle_alpha   90.00
_cell.angle_beta   90.00
_cell.angle_gamma   90.00
#
_symmetry.space_group_name_H-M   'P 1'
#
loop_
_entity.id
_entity.type
_entity.pdbx_description
1 polymer ?
#
loop_
_entity_poly.entity_id
_entity_poly.type
_entity_poly.pdbx_seq_one_letter_code
_entity_poly.pdbx_strand_id
1 'polypeptide(L)'
;MYDNRYTGDFPSVEEHNMATLAGILPGRMESIDDEHRGMSLSVAAVWILSDGILRVVLRVKDEDEQGGALLGYEVLARQMLASFPSTTEEDLAGLFVWEYLAGDDVRGHAGSAEPGKIHWVESVIDIPRPRTLEQVAQISGAWTSLPN
;
A
#
# COMPACT_ATOMS: atom_id res chain seq x y z
N MET A 1 -2.55 30.50 -3.19
CA MET A 1 -3.54 29.46 -2.84
C MET A 1 -3.92 28.80 -4.16
N TYR A 2 -3.35 27.63 -4.47
CA TYR A 2 -3.69 26.92 -5.70
C TYR A 2 -4.91 26.03 -5.40
N ASP A 3 -6.05 26.39 -5.98
CA ASP A 3 -7.29 25.60 -5.92
C ASP A 3 -7.13 24.42 -6.90
N ASN A 4 -6.51 23.34 -6.42
CA ASN A 4 -6.21 22.16 -7.22
C ASN A 4 -7.41 21.20 -7.26
N ARG A 5 -8.54 21.68 -7.78
CA ARG A 5 -9.66 20.79 -8.16
C ARG A 5 -9.44 20.31 -9.58
N TYR A 6 -8.57 19.33 -9.74
CA TYR A 6 -8.47 18.59 -10.99
C TYR A 6 -9.78 17.81 -11.21
N THR A 7 -10.53 18.20 -12.25
CA THR A 7 -11.82 17.62 -12.67
C THR A 7 -11.70 16.72 -13.91
N GLY A 8 -10.47 16.36 -14.30
CA GLY A 8 -10.25 15.47 -15.44
C GLY A 8 -10.39 14.01 -15.05
N ASP A 9 -10.80 13.18 -16.01
CA ASP A 9 -10.67 11.73 -15.90
C ASP A 9 -9.18 11.40 -15.68
N PHE A 10 -8.89 10.62 -14.64
CA PHE A 10 -7.56 10.04 -14.44
C PHE A 10 -7.31 9.02 -15.56
N PRO A 11 -6.05 8.80 -16.01
CA PRO A 11 -5.74 7.57 -16.74
C PRO A 11 -6.34 6.42 -15.93
N SER A 12 -7.17 5.63 -16.60
CA SER A 12 -8.11 4.78 -15.86
C SER A 12 -7.29 3.85 -14.97
N VAL A 13 -7.66 3.80 -13.69
CA VAL A 13 -7.08 2.84 -12.73
C VAL A 13 -7.10 1.41 -13.29
N GLU A 14 -8.01 1.13 -14.24
CA GLU A 14 -8.14 -0.11 -15.00
C GLU A 14 -6.92 -0.47 -15.87
N GLU A 15 -6.01 0.47 -16.17
CA GLU A 15 -4.80 0.20 -16.96
C GLU A 15 -3.67 -0.46 -16.13
N HIS A 16 -3.72 -0.36 -14.80
CA HIS A 16 -2.68 -0.89 -13.92
C HIS A 16 -2.98 -2.31 -13.44
N ASN A 17 -1.98 -3.18 -13.54
CA ASN A 17 -2.10 -4.55 -13.06
C ASN A 17 -1.64 -4.66 -11.60
N MET A 18 -2.60 -4.71 -10.67
CA MET A 18 -2.31 -4.82 -9.23
C MET A 18 -1.53 -6.09 -8.86
N ALA A 19 -1.68 -7.18 -9.62
CA ALA A 19 -0.89 -8.39 -9.41
C ALA A 19 0.58 -8.18 -9.80
N THR A 20 0.84 -7.46 -10.89
CA THR A 20 2.20 -7.07 -11.29
C THR A 20 2.83 -6.16 -10.24
N LEU A 21 2.11 -5.13 -9.79
CA LEU A 21 2.58 -4.23 -8.72
C LEU A 21 2.91 -5.01 -7.43
N ALA A 22 2.01 -5.90 -7.00
CA ALA A 22 2.25 -6.77 -5.85
C ALA A 22 3.47 -7.68 -6.02
N GLY A 23 3.79 -8.09 -7.25
CA GLY A 23 4.98 -8.90 -7.58
C GLY A 23 6.29 -8.11 -7.59
N ILE A 24 6.25 -6.80 -7.89
CA ILE A 24 7.42 -5.90 -7.90
C ILE A 24 7.81 -5.46 -6.50
N LEU A 25 6.81 -5.14 -5.67
CA LEU A 25 6.99 -4.57 -4.33
C LEU A 25 8.01 -5.32 -3.46
N PRO A 26 8.05 -6.67 -3.39
CA PRO A 26 9.08 -7.39 -2.62
C PRO A 26 10.50 -7.00 -3.02
N GLY A 27 10.83 -7.00 -4.31
CA GLY A 27 12.17 -6.63 -4.78
C GLY A 27 12.52 -5.16 -4.53
N ARG A 28 11.51 -4.28 -4.42
CA ARG A 28 11.72 -2.89 -4.00
C ARG A 28 11.91 -2.76 -2.48
N MET A 29 11.16 -3.51 -1.67
CA MET A 29 11.33 -3.50 -0.21
C MET A 29 12.70 -4.04 0.22
N GLU A 30 13.31 -4.95 -0.55
CA GLU A 30 14.68 -5.44 -0.32
C GLU A 30 15.72 -4.30 -0.27
N SER A 31 15.49 -3.16 -0.93
CA SER A 31 16.43 -2.03 -0.89
C SER A 31 16.41 -1.21 0.40
N ILE A 32 15.46 -1.49 1.30
CA ILE A 32 15.34 -0.86 2.64
C ILE A 32 15.28 -1.91 3.77
N ASP A 33 15.67 -3.16 3.48
CA ASP A 33 15.59 -4.27 4.43
C ASP A 33 16.41 -4.02 5.72
N ASP A 34 17.51 -3.27 5.61
CA ASP A 34 18.35 -2.93 6.75
C ASP A 34 17.67 -1.99 7.75
N GLU A 35 16.74 -1.15 7.30
CA GLU A 35 15.95 -0.26 8.14
C GLU A 35 14.94 -1.03 9.01
N HIS A 36 14.47 -2.19 8.51
CA HIS A 36 13.41 -3.00 9.12
C HIS A 36 13.92 -4.33 9.69
N ARG A 37 15.22 -4.40 10.01
CA ARG A 37 15.89 -5.63 10.44
C ARG A 37 15.16 -6.34 11.60
N GLY A 38 15.02 -7.66 11.46
CA GLY A 38 14.30 -8.52 12.41
C GLY A 38 12.80 -8.55 12.19
N MET A 39 12.31 -7.96 11.10
CA MET A 39 10.94 -8.10 10.64
C MET A 39 10.92 -8.69 9.23
N SER A 40 9.90 -9.49 8.95
CA SER A 40 9.58 -9.95 7.61
C SER A 40 8.36 -9.18 7.09
N LEU A 41 8.56 -8.46 5.98
CA LEU A 41 7.51 -7.72 5.29
C LEU A 41 7.06 -8.49 4.05
N SER A 42 5.76 -8.61 3.85
CA SER A 42 5.21 -9.21 2.63
C SER A 42 3.92 -8.51 2.22
N VAL A 43 3.66 -8.44 0.92
CA VAL A 43 2.47 -7.75 0.40
C VAL A 43 1.24 -8.63 0.61
N ALA A 44 0.26 -8.09 1.34
CA ALA A 44 -1.01 -8.74 1.63
C ALA A 44 -2.12 -8.32 0.67
N ALA A 45 -2.13 -7.05 0.27
CA ALA A 45 -3.07 -6.53 -0.71
C ALA A 45 -2.56 -5.25 -1.36
N VAL A 46 -3.01 -4.99 -2.60
CA VAL A 46 -2.74 -3.75 -3.34
C VAL A 46 -3.95 -3.38 -4.19
N TRP A 47 -4.34 -2.10 -4.17
CA TRP A 47 -5.34 -1.55 -5.09
C TRP A 47 -5.18 -0.04 -5.20
N ILE A 48 -5.76 0.55 -6.25
CA ILE A 48 -5.79 2.00 -6.44
C ILE A 48 -7.26 2.46 -6.43
N LEU A 49 -7.54 3.54 -5.72
CA LEU A 49 -8.84 4.21 -5.73
C LEU A 49 -8.96 5.13 -6.95
N SER A 50 -10.19 5.41 -7.38
CA SER A 50 -10.47 6.24 -8.56
C SER A 50 -9.95 7.68 -8.45
N ASP A 51 -9.65 8.17 -7.25
CA ASP A 51 -9.04 9.47 -6.99
C ASP A 51 -7.51 9.45 -7.03
N GLY A 52 -6.91 8.32 -7.43
CA GLY A 52 -5.47 8.16 -7.58
C GLY A 52 -4.74 7.88 -6.26
N ILE A 53 -5.41 7.25 -5.29
CA ILE A 53 -4.79 6.82 -4.04
C ILE A 53 -4.42 5.35 -4.14
N LEU A 54 -3.12 5.06 -4.10
CA LEU A 54 -2.63 3.70 -4.02
C LEU A 54 -2.71 3.24 -2.56
N ARG A 55 -3.37 2.10 -2.34
CA ARG A 55 -3.46 1.45 -1.04
C ARG A 55 -2.67 0.16 -1.06
N VAL A 56 -1.76 0.03 -0.10
CA VAL A 56 -0.92 -1.16 0.08
C VAL A 56 -1.15 -1.68 1.50
N VAL A 57 -1.42 -2.97 1.62
CA VAL A 57 -1.45 -3.65 2.92
C VAL A 57 -0.27 -4.59 2.99
N LEU A 58 0.56 -4.43 4.02
CA LEU A 58 1.67 -5.31 4.34
C LEU A 58 1.29 -6.25 5.47
N ARG A 59 1.72 -7.51 5.35
CA ARG A 59 1.92 -8.39 6.49
C ARG A 59 3.29 -8.10 7.06
N VAL A 60 3.31 -7.83 8.36
CA VAL A 60 4.53 -7.65 9.14
C VAL A 60 4.60 -8.79 10.13
N LYS A 61 5.66 -9.57 10.07
CA LYS A 61 5.93 -10.61 11.05
C LYS A 61 7.24 -10.28 11.74
N ASP A 62 7.19 -10.01 13.04
CA ASP A 62 8.39 -9.98 13.85
C ASP A 62 8.91 -11.43 14.00
N GLU A 63 10.22 -11.63 13.85
CA GLU A 63 10.83 -12.96 13.93
C GLU A 63 10.62 -13.63 15.31
N ASP A 64 10.42 -12.81 16.35
CA ASP A 64 10.28 -13.26 17.73
C ASP A 64 8.81 -13.48 18.18
N GLU A 65 7.81 -13.12 17.37
CA GLU A 65 6.38 -13.19 17.74
C GLU A 65 5.55 -14.22 16.96
N GLN A 66 4.58 -14.84 17.65
CA GLN A 66 3.58 -15.70 17.01
C GLN A 66 2.38 -14.87 16.53
N GLY A 67 2.43 -14.46 15.27
CA GLY A 67 1.33 -13.77 14.60
C GLY A 67 1.86 -12.64 13.72
N GLY A 68 1.27 -12.46 12.55
CA GLY A 68 1.59 -11.34 11.67
C GLY A 68 0.60 -10.20 11.86
N ALA A 69 1.10 -8.98 12.04
CA ALA A 69 0.30 -7.76 11.96
C ALA A 69 -0.04 -7.42 10.50
N LEU A 70 -1.15 -6.70 10.29
CA LEU A 70 -1.50 -6.14 8.98
C LEU A 70 -1.43 -4.62 9.06
N LEU A 71 -0.55 -4.02 8.27
CA LEU A 71 -0.40 -2.56 8.18
C LEU A 71 -0.90 -2.07 6.83
N GLY A 72 -1.80 -1.09 6.83
CA GLY A 72 -2.34 -0.45 5.64
C GLY A 72 -1.76 0.95 5.44
N TYR A 73 -1.34 1.26 4.23
CA TYR A 73 -0.78 2.53 3.82
C TYR A 73 -1.60 3.16 2.69
N GLU A 74 -1.72 4.49 2.71
CA GLU A 74 -2.34 5.29 1.66
C GLU A 74 -1.31 6.21 1.03
N VAL A 75 -1.08 6.02 -0.26
CA VAL A 75 -0.09 6.76 -1.05
C VAL A 75 -0.80 7.66 -2.04
N LEU A 76 -0.56 8.97 -1.98
CA LEU A 76 -1.12 9.93 -2.93
C LEU A 76 -0.41 9.87 -4.30
N ALA A 77 -0.76 8.88 -5.12
CA ALA A 77 -0.25 8.75 -6.48
C ALA A 77 -0.88 9.74 -7.48
N ARG A 78 -1.95 10.45 -7.08
CA ARG A 78 -2.75 11.35 -7.93
C ARG A 78 -1.93 12.31 -8.78
N GLN A 79 -0.92 12.98 -8.19
CA GLN A 79 -0.08 13.93 -8.93
C GLN A 79 0.81 13.24 -9.96
N MET A 80 1.35 12.07 -9.60
CA MET A 80 2.19 11.27 -10.48
C MET A 80 1.37 10.76 -11.68
N LEU A 81 0.21 10.18 -11.40
CA LEU A 81 -0.72 9.68 -12.43
C LEU A 81 -1.22 10.79 -13.36
N ALA A 82 -1.47 12.00 -12.83
CA ALA A 82 -1.90 13.14 -13.64
C ALA A 82 -0.77 13.78 -14.46
N SER A 83 0.46 13.78 -13.95
CA SER A 83 1.61 14.44 -14.59
C SER A 83 2.34 13.54 -15.58
N PHE A 84 2.27 12.23 -15.38
CA PHE A 84 2.99 11.22 -16.16
C PHE A 84 2.02 10.16 -16.68
N PRO A 85 1.49 10.32 -17.90
CA PRO A 85 0.53 9.37 -18.48
C PRO A 85 1.11 7.97 -18.76
N SER A 86 2.44 7.81 -18.63
CA SER A 86 3.14 6.53 -18.74
C SER A 86 3.62 6.00 -17.38
N THR A 87 2.99 6.39 -16.28
CA THR A 87 3.30 5.87 -14.94
C THR A 87 3.20 4.34 -14.98
N THR A 88 4.20 3.65 -14.48
CA THR A 88 4.25 2.17 -14.45
C THR A 88 4.03 1.62 -13.05
N GLU A 89 3.82 0.32 -12.94
CA GLU A 89 3.82 -0.37 -11.63
C GLU A 89 5.15 -0.22 -10.90
N GLU A 90 6.27 -0.13 -11.61
CA GLU A 90 7.59 0.14 -11.00
C GLU A 90 7.66 1.52 -10.36
N ASP A 91 7.10 2.54 -11.02
CA ASP A 91 7.05 3.91 -10.49
C ASP A 91 6.17 3.98 -9.23
N LEU A 92 5.01 3.30 -9.25
CA LEU A 92 4.10 3.20 -8.11
C LEU A 92 4.73 2.44 -6.93
N ALA A 93 5.45 1.35 -7.21
CA ALA A 93 6.18 0.61 -6.19
C ALA A 93 7.28 1.47 -5.56
N GLY A 94 8.04 2.19 -6.39
CA GLY A 94 9.08 3.11 -5.93
C GLY A 94 8.50 4.23 -5.06
N LEU A 95 7.38 4.84 -5.49
CA LEU A 95 6.69 5.87 -4.72
C LEU A 95 6.30 5.37 -3.32
N PHE A 96 5.71 4.19 -3.22
CA PHE A 96 5.34 3.61 -1.92
C PHE A 96 6.56 3.33 -1.05
N VAL A 97 7.55 2.61 -1.58
CA VAL A 97 8.70 2.16 -0.79
C VAL A 97 9.51 3.34 -0.29
N TRP A 98 9.87 4.28 -1.17
CA TRP A 98 10.77 5.37 -0.81
C TRP A 98 10.12 6.50 -0.03
N GLU A 99 8.86 6.83 -0.32
CA GLU A 99 8.22 8.00 0.31
C GLU A 99 7.41 7.65 1.56
N TYR A 100 7.01 6.39 1.75
CA TYR A 100 6.12 5.99 2.85
C TYR A 100 6.68 4.88 3.74
N LEU A 101 7.47 3.95 3.21
CA LEU A 101 7.96 2.81 3.98
C LEU A 101 9.40 3.02 4.49
N ALA A 102 10.25 3.69 3.71
CA ALA A 102 11.59 4.06 4.14
C ALA A 102 11.52 5.08 5.28
N GLY A 103 12.22 4.80 6.38
CA GLY A 103 12.24 5.62 7.59
C GLY A 103 10.98 5.56 8.47
N ASP A 104 9.98 4.75 8.14
CA ASP A 104 8.76 4.57 8.95
C ASP A 104 9.01 3.67 10.18
N ASP A 105 8.25 3.90 11.26
CA ASP A 105 8.29 3.06 12.48
C ASP A 105 7.36 1.83 12.35
N VAL A 106 7.68 0.97 11.39
CA VAL A 106 6.89 -0.22 11.06
C VAL A 106 6.67 -1.12 12.29
N ARG A 107 7.68 -1.28 13.15
CA ARG A 107 7.56 -2.08 14.37
C ARG A 107 6.58 -1.44 15.36
N GLY A 108 6.66 -0.13 15.57
CA GLY A 108 5.73 0.61 16.43
C GLY A 108 4.28 0.47 15.98
N HIS A 109 4.03 0.59 14.66
CA HIS A 109 2.70 0.40 14.09
C HIS A 109 2.21 -1.04 14.22
N ALA A 110 3.09 -2.03 13.98
CA ALA A 110 2.77 -3.44 14.12
C ALA A 110 2.34 -3.79 15.56
N GLY A 111 3.01 -3.24 16.57
CA GLY A 111 2.62 -3.40 17.99
C GLY A 111 1.26 -2.79 18.34
N SER A 112 0.74 -1.91 17.50
CA SER A 112 -0.59 -1.28 17.66
C SER A 112 -1.69 -1.97 16.84
N ALA A 113 -1.35 -2.98 16.05
CA ALA A 113 -2.31 -3.69 15.20
C ALA A 113 -3.10 -4.73 15.99
N GLU A 114 -4.42 -4.70 15.84
CA GLU A 114 -5.28 -5.74 16.38
C GLU A 114 -5.17 -7.03 15.54
N PRO A 115 -5.11 -8.23 16.14
CA PRO A 115 -5.02 -9.48 15.39
C PRO A 115 -6.11 -9.64 14.34
N GLY A 116 -5.70 -9.96 13.10
CA GLY A 116 -6.61 -10.15 11.96
C GLY A 116 -7.21 -8.87 11.38
N LYS A 117 -6.86 -7.69 11.91
CA LYS A 117 -7.33 -6.40 11.40
C LYS A 117 -6.19 -5.60 10.78
N ILE A 118 -6.54 -4.81 9.78
CA ILE A 118 -5.64 -3.85 9.14
C ILE A 118 -5.55 -2.61 10.04
N HIS A 119 -4.35 -2.33 10.54
CA HIS A 119 -3.99 -1.07 11.17
C HIS A 119 -3.54 -0.09 10.09
N TRP A 120 -4.27 1.01 9.92
CA TRP A 120 -3.94 2.01 8.90
C TRP A 120 -3.01 3.07 9.50
N VAL A 121 -1.77 3.10 9.01
CA VAL A 121 -0.64 3.82 9.60
C VAL A 121 -0.86 5.34 9.59
N GLU A 122 -1.32 5.88 8.46
CA GLU A 122 -1.74 7.28 8.36
C GLU A 122 -2.95 7.43 7.42
N SER A 123 -3.87 8.32 7.79
CA SER A 123 -5.08 8.62 7.03
C SER A 123 -4.89 9.92 6.27
N VAL A 124 -4.72 9.85 4.95
CA VAL A 124 -4.46 11.05 4.16
C VAL A 124 -5.76 11.83 3.87
N ILE A 125 -6.90 11.14 3.76
CA ILE A 125 -8.22 11.70 3.46
C ILE A 125 -9.30 10.93 4.24
N ASP A 126 -10.46 11.55 4.50
CA ASP A 126 -11.62 10.88 5.11
C ASP A 126 -12.34 9.98 4.09
N ILE A 127 -11.76 8.81 3.82
CA ILE A 127 -12.28 7.79 2.89
C ILE A 127 -12.44 6.48 3.65
N PRO A 128 -13.53 5.70 3.43
CA PRO A 128 -13.71 4.41 4.07
C PRO A 128 -12.52 3.47 3.90
N ARG A 129 -12.14 2.81 5.00
CA ARG A 129 -11.02 1.86 5.05
C ARG A 129 -11.53 0.47 5.41
N PRO A 130 -11.22 -0.55 4.60
CA PRO A 130 -11.51 -1.92 4.98
C PRO A 130 -10.70 -2.26 6.24
N ARG A 131 -11.30 -3.02 7.15
CA ARG A 131 -10.69 -3.43 8.41
C ARG A 131 -10.05 -4.82 8.32
N THR A 132 -10.37 -5.62 7.31
CA THR A 132 -9.84 -6.98 7.15
C THR A 132 -9.53 -7.29 5.69
N LEU A 133 -8.70 -8.31 5.42
CA LEU A 133 -8.37 -8.73 4.06
C LEU A 133 -9.57 -9.31 3.31
N GLU A 134 -10.52 -9.95 4.00
CA GLU A 134 -11.76 -10.43 3.40
C GLU A 134 -12.61 -9.28 2.85
N GLN A 135 -12.61 -8.13 3.53
CA GLN A 135 -13.27 -6.92 3.03
C GLN A 135 -12.52 -6.35 1.82
N VAL A 136 -11.18 -6.38 1.82
CA VAL A 136 -10.39 -5.95 0.66
C VAL A 136 -10.67 -6.84 -0.55
N ALA A 137 -10.79 -8.15 -0.37
CA ALA A 137 -11.07 -9.09 -1.46
C ALA A 137 -12.44 -8.86 -2.15
N GLN A 138 -13.34 -8.08 -1.53
CA GLN A 138 -14.61 -7.68 -2.14
C GLN A 138 -14.48 -6.40 -3.01
N ILE A 139 -13.33 -5.72 -2.98
CA ILE A 139 -13.07 -4.51 -3.76
C ILE A 139 -12.70 -4.90 -5.19
N SER A 140 -13.42 -4.36 -6.17
CA SER A 140 -13.12 -4.58 -7.58
C SER A 140 -11.73 -4.04 -7.94
N GLY A 141 -10.94 -4.83 -8.67
CA GLY A 141 -9.58 -4.47 -9.08
C GLY A 141 -8.52 -4.64 -8.00
N ALA A 142 -8.90 -4.97 -6.75
CA ALA A 142 -7.92 -5.24 -5.72
C ALA A 142 -7.22 -6.59 -5.93
N TRP A 143 -5.91 -6.59 -5.73
CA TRP A 143 -5.14 -7.82 -5.56
C TRP A 143 -5.01 -8.12 -4.07
N THR A 144 -5.19 -9.39 -3.68
CA THR A 144 -5.02 -9.86 -2.29
C THR A 144 -4.32 -11.21 -2.28
N SER A 145 -3.30 -11.38 -1.44
CA SER A 145 -2.78 -12.71 -1.10
C SER A 145 -3.52 -13.23 0.13
N LEU A 146 -4.74 -13.77 -0.05
CA LEU A 146 -5.41 -14.45 1.06
C LEU A 146 -4.59 -15.70 1.44
N PRO A 147 -4.43 -16.01 2.75
CA PRO A 147 -3.82 -17.27 3.14
C PRO A 147 -4.70 -18.42 2.62
N ASN A 148 -4.08 -19.40 1.97
CA ASN A 148 -4.74 -20.65 1.61
C ASN A 148 -5.21 -21.42 2.85
#